data_AF-A0ABD2N1N0-F1
#
_entry.id   AF-A0ABD2N1N0-F1
#
_cell.length_a   1.000
_cell.length_b   1.000
_cell.length_c   1.000
_cell.angle_alpha   90.00
_cell.angle_beta   90.00
_cell.angle_gamma   90.00
#
_symmetry.space_group_name_H-M   'P 1'
#
loop_
_entity.id
_entity.type
_entity.pdbx_description
1 polymer ?
#
loop_
_entity_poly.entity_id
_entity_poly.type
_entity_poly.pdbx_seq_one_letter_code
_entity_poly.pdbx_strand_id
1 'polypeptide(L)'
;NERNLRATVHSSDVCKVLRRNNRKFSGDCGDASYTTETISTDLLVPGDVLEIPTHGCIMHCDALLLTGNCILNESMLTGESVPVTKTSLPNIKGVLYDPKEHAKHTLFCGTQVIQTRYFGSEKVLAVVVRTSFSTAKGSLVRSILYPPPVDFKFEKDSYKFVACMACIAAVGFGYTVVTKVMKGIPLRDLIFEALDLITIVIPPALPAAMTVGCFYAQIRLKKNQIFCISPRSINVSGSVNCVCFDKTGTLTEDGLDLLCVVPVADRAYSKPVTDVSTMPYNTLFFGLVSCHSLTIIDKQIVGTLWI
;
A
#
# COMPACT_ATOMS: atom_id res chain seq x y z
N ASN A 1 -12.18 17.26 -2.97
CA ASN A 1 -11.31 16.06 -3.07
C ASN A 1 -10.95 15.44 -1.74
N GLU A 2 -10.42 16.17 -0.76
CA GLU A 2 -9.95 15.57 0.51
C GLU A 2 -11.03 14.81 1.31
N ARG A 3 -12.28 15.31 1.34
CA ARG A 3 -13.41 14.61 2.00
C ARG A 3 -13.75 13.25 1.37
N ASN A 4 -13.74 13.15 0.04
CA ASN A 4 -14.03 11.88 -0.66
C ASN A 4 -12.90 10.87 -0.45
N LEU A 5 -11.66 11.36 -0.34
CA LEU A 5 -10.48 10.53 -0.07
C LEU A 5 -10.46 10.00 1.37
N ARG A 6 -10.96 10.79 2.35
CA ARG A 6 -11.08 10.34 3.75
C ARG A 6 -11.99 9.12 3.89
N ALA A 7 -13.09 9.09 3.15
CA ALA A 7 -14.04 7.98 3.14
C ALA A 7 -13.45 6.66 2.59
N THR A 8 -12.39 6.72 1.79
CA THR A 8 -11.71 5.52 1.25
C THR A 8 -10.74 4.88 2.26
N VAL A 9 -10.26 5.65 3.25
CA VAL A 9 -9.21 5.22 4.19
C VAL A 9 -9.79 4.74 5.52
N HIS A 10 -10.93 5.30 5.95
CA HIS A 10 -11.55 5.02 7.24
C HIS A 10 -12.90 4.30 7.08
N SER A 11 -13.07 3.16 7.77
CA SER A 11 -14.40 2.70 8.15
C SER A 11 -14.91 3.56 9.30
N SER A 12 -16.20 3.90 9.30
CA SER A 12 -16.83 4.62 10.39
C SER A 12 -16.98 3.68 11.59
N ASP A 13 -15.94 3.63 12.42
CA ASP A 13 -15.90 2.90 13.68
C ASP A 13 -15.75 3.86 14.86
N VAL A 14 -16.03 3.37 16.05
CA VAL A 14 -16.03 4.16 17.28
C VAL A 14 -14.86 3.74 18.17
N CYS A 15 -14.16 4.70 18.75
CA CYS A 15 -12.98 4.46 19.58
C CYS A 15 -13.15 5.09 20.97
N LYS A 16 -12.49 4.51 21.97
CA LYS A 16 -12.49 5.01 23.35
C LYS A 16 -11.29 5.92 23.58
N VAL A 17 -11.55 7.17 23.92
CA VAL A 17 -10.53 8.19 24.20
C VAL A 17 -10.58 8.58 25.67
N LEU A 18 -9.42 8.66 26.33
CA LEU A 18 -9.29 9.23 27.67
C LEU A 18 -9.18 10.75 27.57
N ARG A 19 -10.11 11.44 28.24
CA ARG A 19 -10.05 12.89 28.40
C ARG A 19 -9.88 13.27 29.87
N ARG A 20 -9.10 14.33 30.09
CA ARG A 20 -8.93 14.92 31.41
C ARG A 20 -10.19 15.70 31.78
N ASN A 21 -10.76 15.41 32.95
CA ASN A 21 -11.91 16.16 33.44
C ASN A 21 -11.45 17.52 34.00
N ASN A 22 -11.73 18.62 33.28
CA ASN A 22 -11.29 19.97 33.66
C ASN A 22 -12.11 20.62 34.80
N ARG A 23 -12.98 19.87 35.50
CA ARG A 23 -13.90 20.43 36.52
C ARG A 23 -13.31 20.73 37.91
N LYS A 24 -11.99 20.70 38.09
CA LYS A 24 -11.35 21.20 39.33
C LYS A 24 -10.27 22.23 39.02
N PHE A 25 -10.71 23.45 38.74
CA PHE A 25 -9.86 24.65 38.81
C PHE A 25 -9.94 25.19 40.24
N SER A 26 -9.37 24.46 41.20
CA SER A 26 -9.12 25.00 42.54
C SER A 26 -8.00 24.22 43.22
N GLY A 27 -6.80 24.75 43.11
CA GLY A 27 -5.80 24.84 44.18
C GLY A 27 -5.20 23.59 44.84
N ASP A 28 -5.57 22.36 44.48
CA ASP A 28 -5.06 21.18 45.21
C ASP A 28 -4.47 20.10 44.28
N CYS A 29 -3.31 19.58 44.65
CA CYS A 29 -2.55 18.55 43.94
C CYS A 29 -3.20 17.17 44.13
N GLY A 30 -4.45 17.03 43.69
CA GLY A 30 -5.21 15.77 43.75
C GLY A 30 -5.30 15.10 42.38
N ASP A 31 -5.19 13.77 42.37
CA ASP A 31 -5.30 12.87 41.22
C ASP A 31 -6.22 13.39 40.11
N ALA A 32 -5.66 13.62 38.92
CA ALA A 32 -6.43 13.99 37.76
C ALA A 32 -7.40 12.84 37.41
N SER A 33 -8.69 13.02 37.66
CA SER A 33 -9.69 12.03 37.28
C SER A 33 -9.83 12.03 35.74
N TYR A 34 -9.46 10.93 35.10
CA TYR A 34 -9.67 10.70 33.67
C TYR A 34 -11.02 10.03 33.43
N THR A 35 -11.73 10.46 32.40
CA THR A 35 -12.98 9.83 31.95
C THR A 35 -12.79 9.29 30.53
N THR A 36 -13.21 8.05 30.30
CA THR A 36 -13.23 7.45 28.96
C THR A 36 -14.50 7.91 28.23
N GLU A 37 -14.35 8.53 27.06
CA GLU A 37 -15.43 8.93 26.16
C GLU A 37 -15.33 8.12 24.87
N THR A 38 -16.48 7.66 24.36
CA THR A 38 -16.55 6.90 23.11
C THR A 38 -16.85 7.86 21.97
N ILE A 39 -15.89 8.10 21.07
CA ILE A 39 -15.99 9.08 19.98
C ILE A 39 -15.84 8.42 18.60
N SER A 40 -16.39 9.06 17.57
CA SER A 40 -16.14 8.64 16.19
C SER A 40 -14.66 8.78 15.84
N THR A 41 -14.13 7.79 15.12
CA THR A 41 -12.76 7.78 14.61
C THR A 41 -12.45 9.01 13.73
N ASP A 42 -13.45 9.60 13.07
CA ASP A 42 -13.27 10.79 12.22
C ASP A 42 -12.87 12.05 13.00
N LEU A 43 -13.13 12.06 14.31
CA LEU A 43 -12.84 13.18 15.20
C LEU A 43 -11.49 13.06 15.90
N LEU A 44 -10.73 11.98 15.62
CA LEU A 44 -9.42 11.78 16.23
C LEU A 44 -8.41 12.83 15.78
N VAL A 45 -7.68 13.37 16.75
CA VAL A 45 -6.61 14.32 16.51
C VAL A 45 -5.30 13.85 17.16
N PRO A 46 -4.14 14.27 16.63
CA PRO A 46 -2.86 14.04 17.29
C PRO A 46 -2.87 14.55 18.73
N GLY A 47 -2.40 13.73 19.66
CA GLY A 47 -2.40 14.01 21.11
C GLY A 47 -3.54 13.35 21.89
N ASP A 48 -4.57 12.81 21.24
CA ASP A 48 -5.60 12.03 21.93
C ASP A 48 -5.03 10.72 22.49
N VAL A 49 -5.50 10.29 23.67
CA VAL A 49 -5.09 9.03 24.29
C VAL A 49 -6.18 7.99 24.10
N LEU A 50 -5.89 6.93 23.36
CA LEU A 50 -6.77 5.81 23.06
C LEU A 50 -6.65 4.71 24.10
N GLU A 51 -7.78 4.12 24.45
CA GLU A 51 -7.86 2.85 25.19
C GLU A 51 -8.03 1.70 24.20
N ILE A 52 -7.02 0.82 24.12
CA ILE A 52 -7.03 -0.32 23.20
C ILE A 52 -7.79 -1.50 23.83
N PRO A 53 -8.87 -2.02 23.21
CA PRO A 53 -9.63 -3.15 23.74
C PRO A 53 -8.79 -4.43 23.87
N THR A 54 -9.12 -5.26 24.87
CA THR A 54 -8.49 -6.57 25.08
C THR A 54 -8.85 -7.60 24.01
N HIS A 55 -10.04 -7.46 23.43
CA HIS A 55 -10.59 -8.38 22.42
C HIS A 55 -10.16 -8.04 20.98
N GLY A 56 -9.14 -7.21 20.84
CA GLY A 56 -8.65 -6.76 19.54
C GLY A 56 -9.47 -5.61 18.94
N CYS A 57 -8.86 -4.90 18.00
CA CYS A 57 -9.47 -3.81 17.25
C CYS A 57 -8.66 -3.53 15.97
N ILE A 58 -9.25 -2.86 14.99
CA ILE A 58 -8.50 -2.32 13.86
C ILE A 58 -7.97 -0.94 14.25
N MET A 59 -6.69 -0.67 13.98
CA MET A 59 -6.12 0.65 14.21
C MET A 59 -6.49 1.58 13.07
N HIS A 60 -7.08 2.73 13.39
CA HIS A 60 -7.48 3.74 12.40
C HIS A 60 -6.54 4.95 12.32
N CYS A 61 -5.51 5.01 13.15
CA CYS A 61 -4.51 6.06 13.16
C CYS A 61 -3.14 5.47 13.53
N ASP A 62 -2.08 6.24 13.32
CA ASP A 62 -0.77 5.86 13.85
C ASP A 62 -0.70 6.34 15.30
N ALA A 63 -0.60 5.39 16.22
CA ALA A 63 -0.60 5.65 17.66
C ALA A 63 0.64 5.04 18.33
N LEU A 64 1.21 5.76 19.28
CA LEU A 64 2.38 5.34 20.05
C LEU A 64 1.92 4.69 21.35
N LEU A 65 2.38 3.46 21.61
CA LEU A 65 1.99 2.70 22.79
C LEU A 65 2.64 3.28 24.06
N LEU A 66 1.80 3.66 25.03
CA LEU A 66 2.24 4.22 26.31
C LEU A 66 2.35 3.15 27.40
N THR A 67 1.38 2.24 27.47
CA THR A 67 1.31 1.20 28.51
C THR A 67 0.98 -0.16 27.91
N GLY A 68 1.50 -1.23 28.52
CA GLY A 68 1.27 -2.60 28.10
C GLY A 68 2.04 -3.00 26.83
N ASN A 69 1.64 -4.15 26.27
CA ASN A 69 2.15 -4.72 25.03
C ASN A 69 0.96 -5.11 24.12
N CYS A 70 1.12 -4.98 22.81
CA CYS A 70 0.11 -5.35 21.83
C CYS A 70 0.67 -6.38 20.85
N ILE A 71 -0.10 -7.42 20.55
CA ILE A 71 0.20 -8.36 19.47
C ILE A 71 -0.65 -7.93 18.27
N LEU A 72 0.01 -7.63 17.16
CA LEU A 72 -0.59 -7.07 15.97
C LEU A 72 -0.38 -7.99 14.77
N ASN A 73 -1.31 -7.95 13.84
CA ASN A 73 -1.10 -8.37 12.46
C ASN A 73 -0.78 -7.13 11.60
N GLU A 74 0.43 -7.08 11.05
CA GLU A 74 0.89 -6.01 10.15
C GLU A 74 0.90 -6.41 8.67
N SER A 75 0.27 -7.54 8.30
CA SER A 75 0.26 -8.06 6.93
C SER A 75 -0.25 -7.03 5.92
N MET A 76 -1.26 -6.24 6.30
CA MET A 76 -1.83 -5.18 5.45
C MET A 76 -0.84 -4.06 5.08
N LEU A 77 0.23 -3.85 5.87
CA LEU A 77 1.20 -2.78 5.65
C LEU A 77 2.58 -3.32 5.20
N THR A 78 2.98 -4.47 5.71
CA THR A 78 4.31 -5.07 5.47
C THR A 78 4.28 -6.24 4.49
N GLY A 79 3.12 -6.85 4.26
CA GLY A 79 3.00 -8.11 3.51
C GLY A 79 3.49 -9.33 4.28
N GLU A 80 3.85 -9.20 5.56
CA GLU A 80 4.28 -10.32 6.39
C GLU A 80 3.12 -10.82 7.27
N SER A 81 2.78 -12.11 7.17
CA SER A 81 1.67 -12.72 7.92
C SER A 81 2.04 -13.15 9.34
N VAL A 82 3.28 -12.89 9.79
CA VAL A 82 3.74 -13.26 11.13
C VAL A 82 3.29 -12.20 12.14
N PRO A 83 2.59 -12.58 13.23
CA PRO A 83 2.21 -11.62 14.26
C PRO A 83 3.41 -10.94 14.91
N VAL A 84 3.35 -9.61 15.06
CA VAL A 84 4.41 -8.80 15.64
C VAL A 84 3.98 -8.29 17.01
N THR A 85 4.86 -8.39 18.00
CA THR A 85 4.63 -7.83 19.34
C THR A 85 5.22 -6.42 19.43
N LYS A 86 4.38 -5.43 19.77
CA LYS A 86 4.77 -4.06 20.08
C LYS A 86 4.82 -3.85 21.58
N THR A 87 5.84 -3.14 22.05
CA THR A 87 6.05 -2.83 23.46
C THR A 87 5.83 -1.35 23.71
N SER A 88 5.46 -0.98 24.93
CA SER A 88 5.34 0.43 25.32
C SER A 88 6.68 1.16 25.21
N LEU A 89 6.62 2.46 24.88
CA LEU A 89 7.82 3.28 24.76
C LEU A 89 8.51 3.38 26.14
N PRO A 90 9.79 3.00 26.28
CA PRO A 90 10.51 3.19 27.53
C PRO A 90 10.65 4.68 27.84
N ASN A 91 10.41 5.06 29.09
CA ASN A 91 10.49 6.45 29.55
C ASN A 91 11.95 6.89 29.68
N ILE A 92 12.60 7.17 28.54
CA ILE A 92 13.98 7.65 28.46
C ILE A 92 13.95 9.16 28.27
N LYS A 93 14.45 9.89 29.27
CA LYS A 93 14.52 11.36 29.21
C LYS A 93 15.51 11.81 28.14
N GLY A 94 15.08 12.72 27.27
CA GLY A 94 15.95 13.38 26.28
C GLY A 94 15.97 12.78 24.88
N VAL A 95 15.21 11.71 24.62
CA VAL A 95 15.04 11.15 23.27
C VAL A 95 13.80 11.75 22.61
N LEU A 96 13.96 12.34 21.43
CA LEU A 96 12.85 12.80 20.60
C LEU A 96 12.26 11.63 19.85
N TYR A 97 10.93 11.58 19.74
CA TYR A 97 10.26 10.52 18.99
C TYR A 97 10.57 10.64 17.49
N ASP A 98 11.31 9.66 16.94
CA ASP A 98 11.38 9.37 15.51
C ASP A 98 10.47 8.18 15.14
N PRO A 99 9.50 8.37 14.22
CA PRO A 99 8.68 7.29 13.67
C PRO A 99 9.45 6.09 13.12
N LYS A 100 10.68 6.28 12.61
CA LYS A 100 11.48 5.19 12.03
C LYS A 100 12.16 4.36 13.10
N GLU A 101 12.81 5.01 14.07
CA GLU A 101 13.55 4.32 15.14
C GLU A 101 12.60 3.69 16.16
N HIS A 102 11.44 4.31 16.42
CA HIS A 102 10.46 3.81 17.39
C HIS A 102 9.31 3.01 16.75
N ALA A 103 9.50 2.47 15.54
CA ALA A 103 8.51 1.63 14.87
C ALA A 103 8.06 0.41 15.71
N LYS A 104 8.90 -0.08 16.63
CA LYS A 104 8.55 -1.16 17.58
C LYS A 104 7.55 -0.77 18.67
N HIS A 105 7.35 0.54 18.88
CA HIS A 105 6.43 1.09 19.86
C HIS A 105 5.20 1.73 19.22
N THR A 106 5.19 1.86 17.89
CA THR A 106 4.09 2.47 17.13
C THR A 106 3.16 1.41 16.55
N LEU A 107 1.87 1.61 16.80
CA LEU A 107 0.75 0.90 16.20
C LEU A 107 0.36 1.67 14.93
N PHE A 108 0.40 1.02 13.76
CA PHE A 108 0.15 1.69 12.48
C PHE A 108 -1.31 1.60 12.05
N CYS A 109 -1.79 2.63 11.35
CA CYS A 109 -3.12 2.65 10.76
C CYS A 109 -3.31 1.47 9.77
N GLY A 110 -4.41 0.73 9.91
CA GLY A 110 -4.76 -0.44 9.12
C GLY A 110 -4.25 -1.77 9.66
N THR A 111 -3.45 -1.77 10.73
CA THR A 111 -3.03 -3.00 11.43
C THR A 111 -4.15 -3.50 12.34
N GLN A 112 -4.25 -4.82 12.49
CA GLN A 112 -5.23 -5.44 13.37
C GLN A 112 -4.56 -5.81 14.70
N VAL A 113 -5.06 -5.23 15.80
CA VAL A 113 -4.70 -5.68 17.15
C VAL A 113 -5.41 -7.01 17.37
N ILE A 114 -4.62 -8.08 17.55
CA ILE A 114 -5.15 -9.42 17.84
C ILE A 114 -5.44 -9.52 19.34
N GLN A 115 -4.46 -9.14 20.15
CA GLN A 115 -4.55 -9.25 21.60
C GLN A 115 -3.68 -8.19 22.26
N THR A 116 -4.15 -7.64 23.37
CA THR A 116 -3.32 -6.82 24.25
C THR A 116 -2.91 -7.61 25.49
N ARG A 117 -1.66 -7.44 25.91
CA ARG A 117 -1.10 -8.00 27.14
C ARG A 117 -0.75 -6.87 28.09
N TYR A 118 -1.21 -6.94 29.31
CA TYR A 118 -0.92 -5.96 30.35
C TYR A 118 -0.45 -6.68 31.62
N PHE A 119 0.41 -6.02 32.38
CA PHE A 119 0.82 -6.48 33.70
C PHE A 119 -0.14 -5.86 34.73
N GLY A 120 -0.85 -6.68 35.52
CA GLY A 120 -1.80 -6.22 36.52
C GLY A 120 -3.23 -6.05 35.98
N SER A 121 -3.97 -5.03 36.44
CA SER A 121 -5.33 -4.67 35.99
C SER A 121 -5.36 -3.36 35.19
N GLU A 122 -4.21 -2.94 34.64
CA GLU A 122 -4.08 -1.66 33.95
C GLU A 122 -4.55 -1.73 32.50
N LYS A 123 -5.16 -0.63 32.06
CA LYS A 123 -5.61 -0.46 30.68
C LYS A 123 -4.42 -0.21 29.76
N VAL A 124 -4.50 -0.74 28.54
CA VAL A 124 -3.51 -0.51 27.48
C VAL A 124 -3.84 0.80 26.78
N LEU A 125 -2.94 1.77 26.90
CA LEU A 125 -3.11 3.13 26.40
C LEU A 125 -2.13 3.43 25.27
N ALA A 126 -2.60 4.15 24.26
CA ALA A 126 -1.77 4.63 23.15
C ALA A 126 -2.10 6.08 22.81
N VAL A 127 -1.09 6.90 22.49
CA VAL A 127 -1.29 8.30 22.09
C VAL A 127 -1.29 8.44 20.57
N VAL A 128 -2.26 9.15 20.02
CA VAL A 128 -2.35 9.40 18.57
C VAL A 128 -1.21 10.32 18.15
N VAL A 129 -0.40 9.89 17.19
CA VAL A 129 0.71 10.68 16.64
C VAL A 129 0.32 11.27 15.29
N ARG A 130 -0.28 10.46 14.40
CA ARG A 130 -0.67 10.90 13.05
C ARG A 130 -2.05 10.37 12.70
N THR A 131 -2.80 11.19 11.99
CA THR A 131 -4.15 10.87 11.53
C THR A 131 -4.27 11.08 10.01
N SER A 132 -5.28 10.45 9.40
CA SER A 132 -5.60 10.60 7.97
C SER A 132 -4.40 10.37 7.05
N PHE A 133 -4.21 11.22 6.02
CA PHE A 133 -3.12 11.10 5.02
C PHE A 133 -1.71 11.22 5.57
N SER A 134 -1.54 11.68 6.82
CA SER A 134 -0.23 11.75 7.46
C SER A 134 0.21 10.40 8.02
N THR A 135 -0.71 9.44 8.17
CA THR A 135 -0.38 8.07 8.62
C THR A 135 0.47 7.33 7.60
N ALA A 136 1.14 6.25 8.01
CA ALA A 136 1.89 5.37 7.11
C ALA A 136 1.00 4.86 5.96
N LYS A 137 -0.17 4.30 6.28
CA LYS A 137 -1.17 3.87 5.29
C LYS A 137 -1.66 5.02 4.41
N GLY A 138 -1.99 6.16 5.02
CA GLY A 138 -2.49 7.35 4.30
C GLY A 138 -1.48 7.91 3.30
N SER A 139 -0.19 7.90 3.64
CA SER A 139 0.89 8.31 2.74
C SER A 139 1.03 7.36 1.56
N LEU A 140 0.89 6.05 1.77
CA LEU A 140 0.90 5.05 0.68
C LEU A 140 -0.29 5.26 -0.27
N VAL A 141 -1.50 5.43 0.28
CA VAL A 141 -2.71 5.71 -0.51
C VAL A 141 -2.55 7.00 -1.32
N ARG A 142 -1.96 8.05 -0.74
CA ARG A 142 -1.70 9.31 -1.45
C ARG A 142 -0.75 9.10 -2.64
N SER A 143 0.32 8.33 -2.47
CA SER A 143 1.27 8.01 -3.54
C SER A 143 0.64 7.17 -4.66
N ILE A 144 -0.32 6.29 -4.33
CA ILE A 144 -1.07 5.49 -5.31
C ILE A 144 -2.04 6.35 -6.12
N LEU A 145 -2.73 7.30 -5.47
CA LEU A 145 -3.73 8.15 -6.12
C LEU A 145 -3.12 9.30 -6.93
N TYR A 146 -1.96 9.78 -6.50
CA TYR A 146 -1.21 10.83 -7.17
C TYR A 146 0.20 10.35 -7.49
N PRO A 147 0.34 9.37 -8.41
CA PRO A 147 1.64 8.90 -8.82
C PRO A 147 2.39 10.07 -9.50
N PRO A 148 3.72 10.19 -9.30
CA PRO A 148 4.51 11.14 -10.06
C PRO A 148 4.36 10.86 -11.56
N PRO A 149 4.38 11.89 -12.43
CA PRO A 149 4.21 11.69 -13.86
C PRO A 149 5.30 10.75 -14.39
N VAL A 150 4.86 9.63 -14.97
CA VAL A 150 5.76 8.61 -15.51
C VAL A 150 6.22 9.08 -16.88
N ASP A 151 7.51 9.42 -17.01
CA ASP A 151 8.11 9.78 -18.28
C ASP A 151 8.24 8.54 -19.17
N PHE A 152 7.28 8.35 -20.08
CA PHE A 152 7.34 7.25 -21.03
C PHE A 152 8.42 7.51 -22.09
N LYS A 153 9.47 6.67 -22.09
CA LYS A 153 10.55 6.72 -23.10
C LYS A 153 10.02 6.72 -24.54
N PHE A 154 8.95 5.97 -24.80
CA PHE A 154 8.31 5.89 -26.11
C PHE A 154 7.73 7.25 -26.59
N GLU A 155 7.14 8.04 -25.68
CA GLU A 155 6.68 9.39 -26.03
C GLU A 155 7.87 10.30 -26.33
N LYS A 156 8.95 10.22 -25.53
CA LYS A 156 10.18 11.00 -25.78
C LYS A 156 10.81 10.67 -27.15
N ASP A 157 10.88 9.40 -27.52
CA ASP A 157 11.45 9.01 -28.81
C ASP A 157 10.54 9.37 -29.98
N SER A 158 9.21 9.33 -29.79
CA SER A 158 8.25 9.85 -30.77
C SER A 158 8.43 11.36 -30.99
N TYR A 159 8.62 12.15 -29.92
CA TYR A 159 8.90 13.58 -30.05
C TYR A 159 10.24 13.85 -30.75
N LYS A 160 11.29 13.07 -30.49
CA LYS A 160 12.57 13.19 -31.23
C LYS A 160 12.40 12.86 -32.72
N PHE A 161 11.61 11.84 -33.04
CA PHE A 161 11.31 11.48 -34.43
C PHE A 161 10.56 12.61 -35.15
N VAL A 162 9.52 13.16 -34.53
CA VAL A 162 8.77 14.31 -35.06
C VAL A 162 9.68 15.54 -35.22
N ALA A 163 10.56 15.81 -34.26
CA ALA A 163 11.52 16.90 -34.35
C ALA A 163 12.52 16.71 -35.50
N CYS A 164 12.99 15.48 -35.73
CA CYS A 164 13.88 15.14 -36.85
C CYS A 164 13.19 15.35 -38.20
N MET A 165 11.95 14.86 -38.35
CA MET A 165 11.13 15.08 -39.55
C MET A 165 10.86 16.57 -39.79
N ALA A 166 10.56 17.33 -38.74
CA ALA A 166 10.37 18.77 -38.83
C ALA A 166 11.65 19.51 -39.27
N CYS A 167 12.84 19.07 -38.83
CA CYS A 167 14.10 19.65 -39.28
C CYS A 167 14.35 19.41 -40.78
N ILE A 168 14.12 18.19 -41.25
CA ILE A 168 14.26 17.84 -42.67
C ILE A 168 13.26 18.64 -43.51
N ALA A 169 12.02 18.75 -43.02
CA ALA A 169 10.98 19.57 -43.64
C ALA A 169 11.38 21.04 -43.75
N ALA A 170 11.94 21.63 -42.69
CA ALA A 170 12.38 23.02 -42.68
C ALA A 170 13.50 23.28 -43.69
N VAL A 171 14.44 22.34 -43.83
CA VAL A 171 15.51 22.42 -44.84
C VAL A 171 14.93 22.34 -46.27
N GLY A 172 14.03 21.37 -46.52
CA GLY A 172 13.36 21.21 -47.81
C GLY A 172 12.49 22.42 -48.18
N PHE A 173 11.81 23.00 -47.18
CA PHE A 173 11.03 24.22 -47.33
C PHE A 173 11.92 25.41 -47.68
N GLY A 174 13.02 25.61 -46.94
CA GLY A 174 13.98 26.66 -47.21
C GLY A 174 14.56 26.59 -48.63
N TYR A 175 14.94 25.39 -49.08
CA TYR A 175 15.44 25.16 -50.44
C TYR A 175 14.39 25.52 -51.52
N THR A 176 13.15 25.10 -51.32
CA THR A 176 12.04 25.38 -52.26
C THR A 176 11.75 26.88 -52.34
N VAL A 177 11.71 27.58 -51.21
CA VAL A 177 11.51 29.04 -51.14
C VAL A 177 12.60 29.77 -51.92
N VAL A 178 13.88 29.46 -51.67
CA VAL A 178 15.01 30.12 -52.37
C VAL A 178 14.92 29.90 -53.87
N THR A 179 14.67 28.67 -54.32
CA THR A 179 14.59 28.33 -55.74
C THR A 179 13.42 29.03 -56.43
N LYS A 180 12.27 29.16 -55.76
CA LYS A 180 11.07 29.78 -56.34
C LYS A 180 11.12 31.31 -56.36
N VAL A 181 11.75 31.93 -55.36
CA VAL A 181 12.04 33.37 -55.37
C VAL A 181 12.98 33.71 -56.52
N MET A 182 14.01 32.90 -56.76
CA MET A 182 14.91 33.09 -57.92
C MET A 182 14.19 32.96 -59.27
N LYS A 183 13.12 32.15 -59.34
CA LYS A 183 12.30 31.96 -60.56
C LYS A 183 11.18 32.99 -60.72
N GLY A 184 10.99 33.92 -59.78
CA GLY A 184 9.97 34.99 -59.87
C GLY A 184 8.53 34.49 -59.77
N ILE A 185 8.28 33.37 -59.10
CA ILE A 185 6.96 32.73 -59.00
C ILE A 185 6.06 33.52 -58.02
N PRO A 186 4.74 33.67 -58.29
CA PRO A 186 3.83 34.39 -57.41
C PRO A 186 3.74 33.80 -56.00
N LEU A 187 3.64 34.68 -54.99
CA LEU A 187 3.56 34.33 -53.56
C LEU A 187 2.41 33.37 -53.22
N ARG A 188 1.32 33.40 -54.00
CA ARG A 188 0.17 32.51 -53.80
C ARG A 188 0.56 31.04 -53.93
N ASP A 189 1.37 30.70 -54.94
CA ASP A 189 1.76 29.30 -55.19
C ASP A 189 2.75 28.81 -54.12
N LEU A 190 3.57 29.72 -53.58
CA LEU A 190 4.46 29.43 -52.46
C LEU A 190 3.69 29.04 -51.19
N ILE A 191 2.55 29.70 -50.92
CA ILE A 191 1.72 29.41 -49.75
C ILE A 191 1.04 28.03 -49.88
N PHE A 192 0.51 27.70 -51.06
CA PHE A 192 -0.11 26.39 -51.28
C PHE A 192 0.89 25.24 -51.12
N GLU A 193 2.11 25.42 -51.63
CA GLU A 193 3.17 24.41 -51.52
C GLU A 193 3.72 24.28 -50.10
N ALA A 194 3.75 25.39 -49.33
CA ALA A 194 4.07 25.37 -47.90
C ALA A 194 3.08 24.51 -47.10
N LEU A 195 1.78 24.68 -47.37
CA LEU A 195 0.72 23.93 -46.72
C LEU A 195 0.81 22.43 -47.08
N ASP A 196 1.09 22.11 -48.34
CA ASP A 196 1.26 20.73 -48.80
C ASP A 196 2.44 20.04 -48.07
N LEU A 197 3.58 20.72 -47.97
CA LEU A 197 4.78 20.22 -47.29
C LEU A 197 4.53 19.95 -45.80
N ILE A 198 3.77 20.79 -45.10
CA ILE A 198 3.37 20.56 -43.71
C ILE A 198 2.49 19.31 -43.58
N THR A 199 1.53 19.12 -44.49
CA THR A 199 0.62 17.96 -44.45
C THR A 199 1.32 16.63 -44.75
N ILE A 200 2.38 16.65 -45.56
CA ILE A 200 3.20 15.46 -45.86
C ILE A 200 4.05 15.07 -44.64
N VAL A 201 4.59 16.06 -43.91
CA VAL A 201 5.55 15.83 -42.82
C VAL A 201 4.89 15.31 -41.55
N ILE A 202 3.68 15.76 -41.25
CA ILE A 202 2.90 15.29 -40.10
C ILE A 202 1.71 14.51 -40.63
N PRO A 203 1.87 13.22 -41.00
CA PRO A 203 0.75 12.42 -41.44
C PRO A 203 -0.23 12.23 -40.27
N PRO A 204 -1.48 12.72 -40.37
CA PRO A 204 -2.49 12.56 -39.32
C PRO A 204 -2.84 11.08 -39.08
N ALA A 205 -2.48 10.21 -40.03
CA ALA A 205 -2.66 8.77 -39.94
C ALA A 205 -1.79 8.11 -38.85
N LEU A 206 -0.63 8.66 -38.48
CA LEU A 206 0.27 8.03 -37.51
C LEU A 206 -0.33 7.94 -36.09
N PRO A 207 -0.81 9.05 -35.47
CA PRO A 207 -1.48 8.97 -34.17
C PRO A 207 -2.76 8.13 -34.20
N ALA A 208 -3.51 8.18 -35.30
CA ALA A 208 -4.71 7.38 -35.50
C ALA A 208 -4.38 5.87 -35.52
N ALA A 209 -3.38 5.46 -36.29
CA ALA A 209 -2.93 4.08 -36.38
C ALA A 209 -2.44 3.53 -35.02
N MET A 210 -1.67 4.33 -34.26
CA MET A 210 -1.22 3.94 -32.92
C MET A 210 -2.39 3.72 -31.95
N THR A 211 -3.41 4.59 -32.01
CA THR A 211 -4.59 4.49 -31.16
C THR A 211 -5.41 3.23 -31.48
N VAL A 212 -5.62 2.94 -32.77
CA VAL A 212 -6.32 1.73 -33.22
C VAL A 212 -5.56 0.47 -32.81
N GLY A 213 -4.23 0.46 -32.96
CA GLY A 213 -3.38 -0.65 -32.52
C GLY A 213 -3.50 -0.92 -31.02
N CYS A 214 -3.44 0.14 -30.19
CA CYS A 214 -3.61 0.03 -28.74
C CYS A 214 -5.00 -0.51 -28.36
N PHE A 215 -6.04 -0.06 -29.06
CA PHE A 215 -7.42 -0.50 -28.82
C PHE A 215 -7.60 -2.00 -29.12
N TYR A 216 -7.06 -2.48 -30.25
CA TYR A 216 -7.11 -3.90 -30.59
C TYR A 216 -6.35 -4.76 -29.56
N ALA A 217 -5.17 -4.29 -29.13
CA ALA A 217 -4.39 -4.95 -28.07
C ALA A 217 -5.16 -5.01 -26.73
N GLN A 218 -5.86 -3.93 -26.36
CA GLN A 218 -6.67 -3.88 -25.15
C GLN A 218 -7.84 -4.88 -25.20
N ILE A 219 -8.53 -5.00 -26.33
CA ILE A 219 -9.60 -6.00 -26.52
C ILE A 219 -9.03 -7.42 -26.38
N ARG A 220 -7.86 -7.69 -26.98
CA ARG A 220 -7.18 -8.98 -26.88
C ARG A 220 -6.83 -9.33 -25.42
N LEU A 221 -6.30 -8.37 -24.66
CA LEU A 221 -5.96 -8.56 -23.24
C LEU A 221 -7.22 -8.79 -22.37
N LYS A 222 -8.30 -8.06 -22.65
CA LYS A 222 -9.58 -8.24 -21.95
C LYS A 222 -10.15 -9.65 -22.12
N LYS A 223 -10.00 -10.27 -23.30
CA LYS A 223 -10.40 -11.67 -23.53
C LYS A 223 -9.68 -12.65 -22.61
N ASN A 224 -8.45 -12.31 -22.19
CA ASN A 224 -7.63 -13.10 -21.27
C ASN A 224 -7.81 -12.67 -19.80
N GLN A 225 -8.89 -11.95 -19.45
CA GLN A 225 -9.14 -11.42 -18.10
C GLN A 225 -8.09 -10.42 -17.59
N ILE A 226 -7.30 -9.80 -18.49
CA ILE A 226 -6.34 -8.75 -18.14
C ILE A 226 -6.96 -7.38 -18.43
N PHE A 227 -7.26 -6.62 -17.38
CA PHE A 227 -7.90 -5.31 -17.48
C PHE A 227 -6.86 -4.18 -17.40
N CYS A 228 -6.63 -3.49 -18.51
CA CYS A 228 -5.74 -2.33 -18.55
C CYS A 228 -6.50 -1.03 -18.26
N ILE A 229 -6.13 -0.32 -17.20
CA ILE A 229 -6.70 1.00 -16.84
C ILE A 229 -6.12 2.10 -17.74
N SER A 230 -4.84 2.02 -18.08
CA SER A 230 -4.14 3.00 -18.93
C SER A 230 -3.60 2.34 -20.20
N PRO A 231 -4.11 2.67 -21.40
CA PRO A 231 -3.66 2.07 -22.67
C PRO A 231 -2.17 2.29 -22.95
N ARG A 232 -1.59 3.39 -22.45
CA ARG A 232 -0.16 3.70 -22.57
C ARG A 232 0.75 2.60 -21.98
N SER A 233 0.29 1.92 -20.92
CA SER A 233 1.05 0.85 -20.27
C SER A 233 1.23 -0.38 -21.17
N ILE A 234 0.35 -0.59 -22.16
CA ILE A 234 0.43 -1.72 -23.09
C ILE A 234 1.72 -1.64 -23.92
N ASN A 235 2.06 -0.46 -24.44
CA ASN A 235 3.28 -0.28 -25.24
C ASN A 235 4.55 -0.41 -24.38
N VAL A 236 4.51 0.09 -23.14
CA VAL A 236 5.64 0.00 -22.20
C VAL A 236 5.90 -1.43 -21.78
N SER A 237 4.85 -2.24 -21.61
CA SER A 237 4.98 -3.65 -21.20
C SER A 237 5.80 -4.49 -22.17
N GLY A 238 5.86 -4.12 -23.45
CA GLY A 238 6.72 -4.79 -24.44
C GLY A 238 8.20 -4.39 -24.37
N SER A 239 8.54 -3.35 -23.61
CA SER A 239 9.90 -2.79 -23.49
C SER A 239 10.53 -2.99 -22.11
N VAL A 240 9.94 -3.84 -21.27
CA VAL A 240 10.44 -4.12 -19.92
C VAL A 240 11.67 -5.03 -19.99
N ASN A 241 12.68 -4.73 -19.18
CA ASN A 241 13.93 -5.49 -19.08
C ASN A 241 14.11 -6.19 -17.73
N CYS A 242 13.29 -5.84 -16.73
CA CYS A 242 13.31 -6.39 -15.40
C CYS A 242 11.86 -6.54 -14.92
N VAL A 243 11.55 -7.68 -14.29
CA VAL A 243 10.25 -7.94 -13.67
C VAL A 243 10.51 -8.16 -12.19
N CYS A 244 9.96 -7.29 -11.36
CA CYS A 244 9.99 -7.44 -9.91
C CYS A 244 8.71 -8.17 -9.48
N PHE A 245 8.87 -9.27 -8.75
CA PHE A 245 7.76 -9.99 -8.16
C PHE A 245 7.71 -9.71 -6.66
N ASP A 246 6.53 -9.40 -6.16
CA ASP A 246 6.26 -9.45 -4.72
C ASP A 246 6.09 -10.91 -4.30
N LYS A 247 6.38 -11.24 -3.03
CA LYS A 247 6.28 -12.63 -2.54
C LYS A 247 4.86 -12.94 -2.09
N THR A 248 4.43 -12.31 -1.00
CA THR A 248 3.16 -12.62 -0.35
C THR A 248 1.99 -12.09 -1.18
N GLY A 249 0.97 -12.91 -1.42
CA GLY A 249 -0.19 -12.55 -2.24
C GLY A 249 0.08 -12.48 -3.75
N THR A 250 1.31 -12.72 -4.21
CA THR A 250 1.67 -12.74 -5.64
C THR A 250 2.34 -14.06 -6.04
N LEU A 251 3.45 -14.44 -5.40
CA LEU A 251 4.11 -15.74 -5.62
C LEU A 251 3.59 -16.82 -4.68
N THR A 252 3.16 -16.43 -3.48
CA THR A 252 2.57 -17.32 -2.47
C THR A 252 1.16 -16.88 -2.14
N GLU A 253 0.31 -17.83 -1.77
CA GLU A 253 -1.03 -17.54 -1.24
C GLU A 253 -0.95 -16.91 0.16
N ASP A 254 -1.99 -16.19 0.56
CA ASP A 254 -2.09 -15.61 1.90
C ASP A 254 -2.47 -16.70 2.91
N GLY A 255 -1.53 -17.03 3.80
CA GLY A 255 -1.76 -18.02 4.84
C GLY A 255 -0.47 -18.71 5.27
N LEU A 256 -0.54 -19.48 6.34
CA LEU A 256 0.50 -20.40 6.74
C LEU A 256 -0.10 -21.81 6.73
N ASP A 257 0.41 -22.64 5.84
CA ASP A 257 0.02 -24.05 5.75
C ASP A 257 1.09 -24.95 6.35
N LEU A 258 0.66 -26.01 7.03
CA LEU A 258 1.54 -27.04 7.54
C LEU A 258 2.12 -27.85 6.37
N LEU A 259 3.40 -27.67 6.07
CA LEU A 259 4.07 -28.37 4.97
C LEU A 259 4.28 -29.86 5.25
N CYS A 260 4.83 -30.19 6.43
CA CYS A 260 5.05 -31.56 6.86
C CYS A 260 5.31 -31.64 8.37
N VAL A 261 5.15 -32.85 8.91
CA VAL A 261 5.55 -33.23 10.26
C VAL A 261 6.77 -34.14 10.16
N VAL A 262 7.81 -33.90 10.96
CA VAL A 262 9.00 -34.76 11.04
C VAL A 262 8.99 -35.49 12.37
N PRO A 263 8.57 -36.77 12.42
CA PRO A 263 8.55 -37.53 13.67
C PRO A 263 9.98 -37.82 14.15
N VAL A 264 10.18 -37.80 15.46
CA VAL A 264 11.42 -38.28 16.10
C VAL A 264 11.17 -39.69 16.63
N ALA A 265 11.96 -40.65 16.15
CA ALA A 265 11.99 -42.03 16.64
C ALA A 265 13.45 -42.41 16.92
N ASP A 266 13.70 -43.10 18.04
CA ASP A 266 15.05 -43.57 18.41
C ASP A 266 16.15 -42.49 18.38
N ARG A 267 15.83 -41.27 18.84
CA ARG A 267 16.71 -40.08 18.83
C ARG A 267 17.18 -39.64 17.43
N ALA A 268 16.52 -40.10 16.38
CA ALA A 268 16.77 -39.70 15.00
C ALA A 268 15.51 -39.07 14.37
N TYR A 269 15.72 -38.14 13.44
CA TYR A 269 14.64 -37.61 12.61
C TYR A 269 14.23 -38.65 11.57
N SER A 270 12.96 -39.01 11.57
CA SER A 270 12.38 -39.89 10.55
C SER A 270 11.98 -39.10 9.29
N LYS A 271 11.44 -39.78 8.28
CA LYS A 271 11.07 -39.12 7.01
C LYS A 271 9.94 -38.10 7.25
N PRO A 272 9.99 -36.93 6.58
CA PRO A 272 8.91 -35.96 6.66
C PRO A 272 7.61 -36.59 6.14
N VAL A 273 6.56 -36.45 6.92
CA VAL A 273 5.19 -36.87 6.59
C VAL A 273 4.41 -35.62 6.19
N THR A 274 4.06 -35.51 4.91
CA THR A 274 3.29 -34.37 4.39
C THR A 274 1.80 -34.52 4.67
N ASP A 275 1.29 -35.75 4.70
CA ASP A 275 -0.13 -36.02 4.95
C ASP A 275 -0.36 -36.48 6.39
N VAL A 276 -0.88 -35.58 7.21
CA VAL A 276 -1.15 -35.82 8.64
C VAL A 276 -2.17 -36.93 8.85
N SER A 277 -3.05 -37.20 7.88
CA SER A 277 -4.05 -38.29 7.98
C SER A 277 -3.43 -39.69 7.95
N THR A 278 -2.23 -39.82 7.37
CA THR A 278 -1.48 -41.07 7.29
C THR A 278 -0.62 -41.33 8.53
N MET A 279 -0.59 -40.37 9.46
CA MET A 279 0.23 -40.46 10.66
C MET A 279 -0.41 -41.46 11.65
N PRO A 280 0.38 -42.37 12.27
CA PRO A 280 -0.14 -43.21 13.33
C PRO A 280 -0.58 -42.35 14.52
N TYR A 281 -1.69 -42.75 15.16
CA TYR A 281 -2.21 -42.14 16.40
C TYR A 281 -1.24 -42.34 17.57
N ASN A 282 -0.16 -41.55 17.59
CA ASN A 282 0.90 -41.59 18.57
C ASN A 282 0.90 -40.33 19.44
N THR A 283 1.79 -40.27 20.43
CA THR A 283 1.92 -39.11 21.34
C THR A 283 2.16 -37.80 20.59
N LEU A 284 2.83 -37.83 19.43
CA LEU A 284 3.07 -36.65 18.61
C LEU A 284 1.77 -36.13 18.00
N PHE A 285 0.93 -37.01 17.44
CA PHE A 285 -0.39 -36.65 16.93
C PHE A 285 -1.28 -36.06 18.04
N PHE A 286 -1.33 -36.71 19.21
CA PHE A 286 -2.07 -36.19 20.36
C PHE A 286 -1.51 -34.85 20.86
N GLY A 287 -0.18 -34.66 20.85
CA GLY A 287 0.46 -33.39 21.18
C GLY A 287 0.09 -32.28 20.19
N LEU A 288 0.07 -32.57 18.89
CA LEU A 288 -0.27 -31.61 17.84
C LEU A 288 -1.73 -31.12 17.94
N VAL A 289 -2.64 -32.01 18.37
CA VAL A 289 -4.07 -31.67 18.57
C VAL A 289 -4.33 -31.03 19.94
N SER A 290 -3.59 -31.39 20.99
CA SER A 290 -3.86 -30.88 22.36
C SER A 290 -3.09 -29.61 22.71
N CYS A 291 -1.91 -29.40 22.14
CA CYS A 291 -1.03 -28.27 22.44
C CYS A 291 -1.24 -27.10 21.47
N HIS A 292 -2.48 -26.68 21.24
CA HIS A 292 -2.78 -25.51 20.41
C HIS A 292 -3.50 -24.42 21.20
N SER A 293 -3.27 -23.16 20.81
CA SER A 293 -4.01 -22.00 21.33
C SER A 293 -5.19 -21.59 20.44
N LEU A 294 -5.58 -22.45 19.49
CA LEU A 294 -6.71 -22.18 18.60
C LEU A 294 -8.01 -22.06 19.39
N THR A 295 -8.72 -20.96 19.18
CA THR A 295 -10.01 -20.65 19.78
C THR A 295 -11.00 -20.28 18.69
N ILE A 296 -12.27 -20.66 18.84
CA ILE A 296 -13.31 -20.30 17.89
C ILE A 296 -13.96 -19.00 18.36
N ILE A 297 -13.78 -17.93 17.61
CA ILE A 297 -14.42 -16.63 17.84
C ILE A 297 -15.31 -16.36 16.62
N ASP A 298 -16.61 -16.14 16.84
CA ASP A 298 -17.59 -15.83 15.78
C ASP A 298 -17.58 -16.82 14.60
N LYS A 299 -17.47 -18.12 14.89
CA LYS A 299 -17.38 -19.23 13.92
C LYS A 299 -16.11 -19.22 13.04
N GLN A 300 -15.13 -18.38 13.35
CA GLN A 300 -13.80 -18.43 12.75
C GLN A 300 -12.77 -18.98 13.74
N ILE A 301 -11.86 -19.82 13.26
CA ILE A 301 -10.76 -20.36 14.06
C ILE A 301 -9.68 -19.29 14.12
N VAL A 302 -9.39 -18.81 15.33
CA VAL A 302 -8.40 -17.76 15.58
C VAL A 302 -7.42 -18.24 16.65
N GLY A 303 -6.14 -18.16 16.36
CA GLY A 303 -5.08 -18.50 17.31
C GLY A 303 -3.78 -18.87 16.59
N THR A 304 -2.73 -19.13 17.36
CA THR A 304 -1.45 -19.56 16.82
C THR A 304 -1.33 -21.07 17.01
N LEU A 305 -1.02 -21.78 15.92
CA LEU A 305 -0.44 -23.12 16.03
C LEU A 305 0.97 -22.91 16.57
N TRP A 306 1.18 -23.16 17.86
CA TRP A 306 2.52 -23.26 18.40
C TRP A 306 3.05 -24.64 18.01
N ILE A 307 3.89 -24.69 16.99
CA ILE A 307 4.76 -25.84 16.68
C ILE A 307 6.18 -25.28 16.52
#